data_AF-A0A9D7R866-F1
#
_entry.id   AF-A0A9D7R866-F1
#
_cell.length_a   1.000
_cell.length_b   1.000
_cell.length_c   1.000
_cell.angle_alpha   90.00
_cell.angle_beta   90.00
_cell.angle_gamma   90.00
#
_symmetry.space_group_name_H-M   'P 1'
#
loop_
_entity.id
_entity.type
_entity.pdbx_description
1 polymer ?
#
loop_
_entity_poly.entity_id
_entity_poly.type
_entity_poly.pdbx_seq_one_letter_code
_entity_poly.pdbx_strand_id
1 'polypeptide(L)'
;MPFSAHPRLEGRLSAVLAGTAASALCLLLAACSAGQRALDRGDAAYADGDFSGALGHYLEAERSGEDGEALSTRLLNARLATAVEDGRRLYLEGKFEEALEIFRQALALRPEDEGVRRWVLKVRRDLADVLVDQALEKSAESDFVAAEALLLEADRLWPGDAEAQEALNEVRTLAEWDRSKAQRYYEQGNRDLNANEVRVARWHFERTREFDETHEGAARRLSQLDQPILDLRMGVIRTLIDSRRWHAAAAGLRLLLERHPGYELGEELLREMSHEAEATDLLEKARRARSRSDFEESKRLLERGRLLTQRQGADFDAEARKLLSYELLARYLEGRKL
;
A
#
# COMPACT_ATOMS: atom_id res chain seq x y z
N MET A 1 -6.26 86.63 -62.15
CA MET A 1 -6.05 86.70 -60.69
C MET A 1 -4.74 85.99 -60.37
N PRO A 2 -3.78 86.65 -59.70
CA PRO A 2 -2.51 86.08 -59.25
C PRO A 2 -2.62 85.57 -57.78
N PHE A 3 -1.49 85.13 -57.20
CA PHE A 3 -1.24 84.52 -55.86
C PHE A 3 -1.19 82.98 -55.88
N SER A 4 -0.19 82.29 -55.32
CA SER A 4 1.07 82.67 -54.66
C SER A 4 1.86 81.39 -54.33
N ALA A 5 3.18 81.53 -54.30
CA ALA A 5 4.14 80.50 -53.94
C ALA A 5 4.10 80.06 -52.46
N HIS A 6 4.49 78.80 -52.20
CA HIS A 6 5.17 78.40 -50.97
C HIS A 6 6.36 77.46 -51.29
N PRO A 7 7.50 77.60 -50.58
CA PRO A 7 8.75 76.89 -50.90
C PRO A 7 9.11 75.75 -49.91
N ARG A 8 9.96 74.84 -50.41
CA ARG A 8 11.06 74.10 -49.73
C ARG A 8 10.75 73.27 -48.47
N LEU A 9 10.73 71.94 -48.66
CA LEU A 9 11.23 70.94 -47.71
C LEU A 9 11.92 69.77 -48.48
N GLU A 10 12.85 70.09 -49.39
CA GLU A 10 13.75 69.10 -50.00
C GLU A 10 15.13 69.27 -49.35
N GLY A 11 15.57 68.29 -48.56
CA GLY A 11 16.93 68.36 -48.02
C GLY A 11 17.32 67.45 -46.86
N ARG A 12 16.50 66.48 -46.42
CA ARG A 12 16.89 65.57 -45.32
C ARG A 12 16.56 64.07 -45.49
N LEU A 13 15.92 63.63 -46.58
CA LEU A 13 15.52 62.22 -46.72
C LEU A 13 16.53 61.34 -47.49
N SER A 14 17.48 61.91 -48.24
CA SER A 14 18.37 61.12 -49.11
C SER A 14 19.62 60.54 -48.41
N ALA A 15 19.95 60.98 -47.19
CA ALA A 15 21.12 60.47 -46.45
C ALA A 15 20.81 59.26 -45.55
N VAL A 16 19.54 59.01 -45.24
CA VAL A 16 19.12 57.88 -44.38
C VAL A 16 18.94 56.58 -45.18
N LEU A 17 18.65 56.68 -46.49
CA LEU A 17 18.40 55.51 -47.35
C LEU A 17 19.66 54.83 -47.92
N ALA A 18 20.81 55.52 -47.97
CA ALA A 18 22.07 54.92 -48.44
C ALA A 18 22.83 54.17 -47.34
N GLY A 19 22.66 54.56 -46.06
CA GLY A 19 23.28 53.86 -44.92
C GLY A 19 22.62 52.54 -44.55
N THR A 20 21.34 52.35 -44.89
CA THR A 20 20.58 51.13 -44.59
C THR A 20 20.90 50.00 -45.57
N ALA A 21 21.16 50.29 -46.85
CA ALA A 21 21.50 49.28 -47.85
C ALA A 21 22.89 48.64 -47.62
N ALA A 22 23.89 49.44 -47.23
CA ALA A 22 25.23 48.93 -46.92
C ALA A 22 25.25 48.11 -45.61
N SER A 23 24.46 48.51 -44.62
CA SER A 23 24.34 47.78 -43.34
C SER A 23 23.61 46.44 -43.51
N ALA A 24 22.58 46.39 -44.37
CA ALA A 24 21.87 45.15 -44.68
C ALA A 24 22.75 44.12 -45.42
N LEU A 25 23.63 44.58 -46.32
CA LEU A 25 24.54 43.69 -47.06
C LEU A 25 25.66 43.12 -46.15
N CYS A 26 26.17 43.91 -45.20
CA CYS A 26 27.13 43.42 -44.20
C CYS A 26 26.52 42.41 -43.23
N LEU A 27 25.23 42.56 -42.88
CA LEU A 27 24.52 41.59 -42.04
C LEU A 27 24.31 40.24 -42.74
N LEU A 28 24.05 40.25 -44.06
CA LEU A 28 23.92 39.03 -44.87
C LEU A 28 25.25 38.27 -45.00
N LEU A 29 26.36 38.97 -45.25
CA LEU A 29 27.68 38.34 -45.36
C LEU A 29 28.21 37.80 -44.02
N ALA A 30 27.89 38.47 -42.91
CA ALA A 30 28.24 37.99 -41.57
C ALA A 30 27.47 36.72 -41.18
N ALA A 31 26.18 36.63 -41.53
CA ALA A 31 25.33 35.47 -41.25
C ALA A 31 25.82 34.19 -41.94
N CYS A 32 26.15 34.25 -43.24
CA CYS A 32 26.71 33.10 -43.97
C CYS A 32 28.04 32.60 -43.37
N SER A 33 28.86 33.50 -42.82
CA SER A 33 30.12 33.10 -42.17
C SER A 33 29.93 32.41 -40.81
N ALA A 34 28.81 32.68 -40.13
CA ALA A 34 28.48 32.11 -38.83
C ALA A 34 27.86 30.71 -39.00
N GLY A 35 26.93 30.57 -39.94
CA GLY A 35 26.32 29.29 -40.32
C GLY A 35 27.34 28.25 -40.75
N GLN A 36 28.24 28.60 -41.68
CA GLN A 36 29.30 27.68 -42.12
C GLN A 36 30.24 27.24 -40.98
N ARG A 37 30.61 28.16 -40.08
CA ARG A 37 31.45 27.82 -38.91
C ARG A 37 30.73 26.86 -37.96
N ALA A 38 29.41 26.98 -37.81
CA ALA A 38 28.62 26.04 -37.03
C ALA A 38 28.56 24.66 -37.71
N LEU A 39 28.44 24.59 -39.04
CA LEU A 39 28.53 23.32 -39.79
C LEU A 39 29.89 22.64 -39.60
N ASP A 40 31.00 23.36 -39.73
CA ASP A 40 32.35 22.80 -39.60
C ASP A 40 32.58 22.23 -38.19
N ARG A 41 32.09 22.92 -37.15
CA ARG A 41 32.14 22.42 -35.76
C ARG A 41 31.23 21.21 -35.56
N GLY A 42 30.05 21.21 -36.17
CA GLY A 42 29.14 20.07 -36.12
C GLY A 42 29.74 18.84 -36.79
N ASP A 43 30.34 18.99 -37.97
CA ASP A 43 31.02 17.91 -38.70
C ASP A 43 32.23 17.37 -37.90
N ALA A 44 33.00 18.25 -37.24
CA ALA A 44 34.09 17.85 -36.35
C ALA A 44 33.59 17.07 -35.11
N ALA A 45 32.59 17.61 -34.39
CA ALA A 45 32.00 16.93 -33.24
C ALA A 45 31.39 15.57 -33.61
N TYR A 46 30.74 15.50 -34.79
CA TYR A 46 30.17 14.25 -35.31
C TYR A 46 31.27 13.21 -35.60
N ALA A 47 32.39 13.62 -36.18
CA ALA A 47 33.53 12.75 -36.45
C ALA A 47 34.20 12.25 -35.16
N ASP A 48 34.19 13.06 -34.10
CA ASP A 48 34.71 12.71 -32.78
C ASP A 48 33.74 11.83 -31.96
N GLY A 49 32.51 11.60 -32.46
CA GLY A 49 31.47 10.84 -31.78
C GLY A 49 30.66 11.62 -30.74
N ASP A 50 30.88 12.94 -30.60
CA ASP A 50 30.06 13.83 -29.79
C ASP A 50 28.78 14.22 -30.55
N PHE A 51 27.85 13.28 -30.65
CA PHE A 51 26.62 13.45 -31.41
C PHE A 51 25.70 14.53 -30.83
N SER A 52 25.68 14.69 -29.50
CA SER A 52 24.91 15.74 -28.83
C SER A 52 25.48 17.12 -29.12
N GLY A 53 26.81 17.29 -29.06
CA GLY A 53 27.50 18.52 -29.46
C GLY A 53 27.30 18.83 -30.94
N ALA A 54 27.43 17.81 -31.80
CA ALA A 54 27.17 17.94 -33.24
C ALA A 54 25.75 18.42 -33.53
N LEU A 55 24.74 17.82 -32.88
CA LEU A 55 23.34 18.25 -33.00
C LEU A 55 23.15 19.71 -32.57
N GLY A 56 23.79 20.11 -31.46
CA GLY A 56 23.76 21.50 -31.01
C GLY A 56 24.30 22.49 -32.04
N HIS A 57 25.42 22.16 -32.69
CA HIS A 57 26.03 22.97 -33.74
C HIS A 57 25.21 22.99 -35.03
N TYR A 58 24.62 21.87 -35.45
CA TYR A 58 23.74 21.86 -36.61
C TYR A 58 22.46 22.68 -36.39
N LEU A 59 21.88 22.65 -35.18
CA LEU A 59 20.74 23.52 -34.82
C LEU A 59 21.13 25.01 -34.72
N GLU A 60 22.39 25.32 -34.42
CA GLU A 60 22.92 26.68 -34.49
C GLU A 60 23.07 27.15 -35.95
N ALA A 61 23.53 26.28 -36.85
CA ALA A 61 23.59 26.56 -38.29
C ALA A 61 22.19 26.86 -38.86
N GLU A 62 21.21 26.00 -38.55
CA GLU A 62 19.80 26.19 -38.96
C GLU A 62 19.25 27.54 -38.49
N ARG A 63 19.48 27.91 -37.22
CA ARG A 63 19.08 29.22 -36.65
C ARG A 63 19.76 30.42 -37.29
N SER A 64 20.94 30.22 -37.89
CA SER A 64 21.70 31.27 -38.59
C SER A 64 21.24 31.48 -40.03
N GLY A 65 20.22 30.74 -40.47
CA GLY A 65 19.65 30.82 -41.81
C GLY A 65 20.30 29.88 -42.82
N GLU A 66 21.16 28.96 -42.38
CA GLU A 66 21.57 27.84 -43.23
C GLU A 66 20.39 26.90 -43.40
N ASP A 67 20.12 26.53 -44.64
CA ASP A 67 19.06 25.58 -45.00
C ASP A 67 19.51 24.78 -46.21
N GLY A 68 18.86 23.64 -46.43
CA GLY A 68 19.10 22.77 -47.56
C GLY A 68 19.14 21.30 -47.17
N GLU A 69 19.07 20.46 -48.19
CA GLU A 69 19.06 19.00 -48.07
C GLU A 69 20.29 18.47 -47.30
N ALA A 70 21.45 19.10 -47.48
CA ALA A 70 22.69 18.71 -46.81
C ALA A 70 22.66 18.96 -45.29
N LEU A 71 22.07 20.07 -44.82
CA LEU A 71 21.91 20.34 -43.39
C LEU A 71 20.81 19.45 -42.81
N SER A 72 19.69 19.29 -43.52
CA SER A 72 18.61 18.38 -43.12
C SER A 72 19.11 16.95 -42.90
N THR A 73 19.97 16.45 -43.80
CA THR A 73 20.60 15.13 -43.69
C THR A 73 21.52 15.04 -42.46
N ARG A 74 22.32 16.08 -42.18
CA ARG A 74 23.20 16.15 -41.00
C ARG A 74 22.39 16.15 -39.71
N LEU A 75 21.35 16.97 -39.62
CA LEU A 75 20.44 17.01 -38.46
C LEU A 75 19.78 15.66 -38.21
N LEU A 76 19.28 15.01 -39.27
CA LEU A 76 18.69 13.68 -39.16
C LEU A 76 19.70 12.66 -38.62
N ASN A 77 20.92 12.64 -39.18
CA ASN A 77 21.98 11.74 -38.74
C ASN A 77 22.40 11.99 -37.29
N ALA A 78 22.58 13.26 -36.90
CA ALA A 78 22.96 13.62 -35.53
C ALA A 78 21.87 13.30 -34.51
N ARG A 79 20.58 13.55 -34.84
CA ARG A 79 19.44 13.16 -34.00
C ARG A 79 19.37 11.65 -33.82
N LEU A 80 19.52 10.90 -34.91
CA LEU A 80 19.53 9.44 -34.87
C LEU A 80 20.67 8.90 -34.02
N ALA A 81 21.90 9.39 -34.23
CA ALA A 81 23.08 8.95 -33.50
C ALA A 81 22.97 9.27 -32.00
N THR A 82 22.49 10.47 -31.66
CA THR A 82 22.23 10.88 -30.26
C THR A 82 21.20 9.97 -29.61
N ALA A 83 20.05 9.73 -30.27
CA ALA A 83 19.02 8.84 -29.72
C ALA A 83 19.53 7.40 -29.53
N VAL A 84 20.32 6.87 -30.46
CA VAL A 84 20.91 5.54 -30.30
C VAL A 84 21.86 5.49 -29.11
N GLU A 85 22.69 6.50 -28.91
CA GLU A 85 23.64 6.55 -27.80
C GLU A 85 22.94 6.70 -26.44
N ASP A 86 21.93 7.58 -26.35
CA ASP A 86 21.10 7.72 -25.15
C ASP A 86 20.34 6.43 -24.82
N GLY A 87 19.76 5.77 -25.82
CA GLY A 87 19.08 4.48 -25.65
C GLY A 87 20.04 3.41 -25.13
N ARG A 88 21.28 3.35 -25.64
CA ARG A 88 22.31 2.42 -25.16
C ARG A 88 22.71 2.72 -23.73
N ARG A 89 22.89 3.99 -23.37
CA ARG A 89 23.22 4.41 -22.01
C ARG A 89 22.13 3.98 -21.04
N LEU A 90 20.86 4.28 -21.34
CA LEU A 90 19.71 3.87 -20.53
C LEU A 90 19.61 2.34 -20.40
N TYR A 91 19.85 1.62 -21.50
CA TYR A 91 19.90 0.17 -21.49
C TYR A 91 20.99 -0.38 -20.55
N LEU A 92 22.20 0.21 -20.57
CA LEU A 92 23.29 -0.18 -19.67
C LEU A 92 23.03 0.19 -18.20
N GLU A 93 22.20 1.21 -17.96
CA GLU A 93 21.70 1.58 -16.63
C GLU A 93 20.56 0.66 -16.15
N GLY A 94 20.08 -0.29 -16.97
CA GLY A 94 18.96 -1.19 -16.66
C GLY A 94 17.58 -0.54 -16.78
N LYS A 95 17.49 0.67 -17.35
CA LYS A 95 16.24 1.43 -17.53
C LYS A 95 15.58 1.06 -18.85
N PHE A 96 15.09 -0.18 -18.94
CA PHE A 96 14.66 -0.76 -20.21
C PHE A 96 13.44 -0.07 -20.82
N GLU A 97 12.47 0.40 -20.04
CA GLU A 97 11.30 1.12 -20.54
C GLU A 97 11.70 2.46 -21.18
N GLU A 98 12.57 3.22 -20.51
CA GLU A 98 13.10 4.49 -21.00
C GLU A 98 13.94 4.27 -22.27
N ALA A 99 14.81 3.26 -22.25
CA ALA A 99 15.63 2.89 -23.39
C ALA A 99 14.77 2.51 -24.61
N LEU A 100 13.72 1.72 -24.39
CA LEU A 100 12.81 1.28 -25.45
C LEU A 100 12.08 2.48 -26.09
N GLU A 101 11.68 3.45 -25.28
CA GLU A 101 11.05 4.67 -25.79
C GLU A 101 12.01 5.52 -26.63
N ILE A 102 13.25 5.69 -26.18
CA ILE A 102 14.29 6.38 -26.97
C ILE A 102 14.59 5.64 -28.28
N PHE A 103 14.70 4.31 -28.27
CA PHE A 103 14.91 3.54 -29.51
C PHE A 103 13.71 3.59 -30.46
N ARG A 104 12.46 3.71 -29.96
CA ARG A 104 11.29 3.95 -30.82
C ARG A 104 11.35 5.31 -31.49
N GLN A 105 11.80 6.35 -30.79
CA GLN A 105 12.02 7.66 -31.39
C GLN A 105 13.11 7.60 -32.47
N ALA A 106 14.22 6.90 -32.21
CA ALA A 106 15.26 6.64 -33.20
C ALA A 106 14.71 5.92 -34.45
N LEU A 107 13.85 4.91 -34.26
CA LEU A 107 13.22 4.17 -35.35
C LEU A 107 12.22 5.03 -36.12
N ALA A 108 11.52 5.96 -35.47
CA ALA A 108 10.64 6.91 -36.15
C ALA A 108 11.40 7.87 -37.06
N LEU A 109 12.66 8.21 -36.73
CA LEU A 109 13.53 9.01 -37.60
C LEU A 109 13.99 8.23 -38.84
N ARG A 110 14.31 6.94 -38.67
CA ARG A 110 14.73 6.05 -39.76
C ARG A 110 14.12 4.65 -39.59
N PRO A 111 12.92 4.40 -40.15
CA PRO A 111 12.20 3.14 -39.95
C PRO A 111 12.94 1.90 -40.44
N GLU A 112 13.80 2.05 -41.47
CA GLU A 112 14.59 0.99 -42.09
C GLU A 112 15.96 0.76 -41.44
N ASP A 113 16.26 1.40 -40.30
CA ASP A 113 17.53 1.21 -39.61
C ASP A 113 17.58 -0.14 -38.87
N GLU A 114 18.23 -1.13 -39.50
CA GLU A 114 18.44 -2.46 -38.92
C GLU A 114 19.22 -2.45 -37.60
N GLY A 115 20.09 -1.45 -37.39
CA GLY A 115 20.81 -1.27 -36.14
C GLY A 115 19.85 -0.94 -35.00
N VAL A 116 18.99 0.05 -35.20
CA VAL A 116 17.95 0.44 -34.23
C VAL A 116 16.94 -0.68 -34.01
N ARG A 117 16.48 -1.36 -35.07
CA ARG A 117 15.57 -2.52 -34.96
C ARG A 117 16.14 -3.61 -34.05
N ARG A 118 17.43 -3.95 -34.21
CA ARG A 118 18.09 -4.91 -33.31
C ARG A 118 18.15 -4.46 -31.86
N TRP A 119 18.38 -3.17 -31.61
CA TRP A 119 18.33 -2.63 -30.25
C TRP A 119 16.92 -2.71 -29.65
N VAL A 120 15.88 -2.35 -30.42
CA VAL A 120 14.48 -2.49 -29.98
C VAL A 120 14.16 -3.93 -29.62
N LEU A 121 14.54 -4.90 -30.46
CA LEU A 121 14.32 -6.33 -30.19
C LEU A 121 15.05 -6.78 -28.92
N LYS A 122 16.30 -6.34 -28.75
CA LYS A 122 17.11 -6.66 -27.58
C LYS A 122 16.51 -6.10 -26.29
N VAL A 123 16.13 -4.82 -26.27
CA VAL A 123 15.53 -4.19 -25.08
C VAL A 123 14.17 -4.80 -24.76
N ARG A 124 13.35 -5.15 -25.76
CA ARG A 124 12.06 -5.82 -25.52
C ARG A 124 12.22 -7.16 -24.85
N ARG A 125 13.20 -7.96 -25.30
CA ARG A 125 13.50 -9.25 -24.69
C ARG A 125 13.94 -9.07 -23.23
N ASP A 126 14.93 -8.23 -22.99
CA ASP A 126 15.47 -8.06 -21.63
C ASP A 126 14.43 -7.43 -20.67
N LEU A 127 13.54 -6.57 -21.17
CA LEU A 127 12.39 -6.07 -20.40
C LEU A 127 11.37 -7.17 -20.12
N ALA A 128 11.10 -8.06 -21.07
CA ALA A 128 10.22 -9.21 -20.85
C ALA A 128 10.79 -10.12 -19.76
N ASP A 129 12.09 -10.39 -19.76
CA ASP A 129 12.77 -11.19 -18.73
C ASP A 129 12.60 -10.55 -17.34
N VAL A 130 12.78 -9.22 -17.21
CA VAL A 130 12.53 -8.50 -15.95
C VAL A 130 11.08 -8.61 -15.48
N LEU A 131 10.12 -8.54 -16.40
CA LEU A 131 8.70 -8.68 -16.06
C LEU A 131 8.36 -10.10 -15.60
N VAL A 132 9.00 -11.12 -16.18
CA VAL A 132 8.89 -12.50 -15.72
C VAL A 132 9.41 -12.63 -14.29
N ASP A 133 10.60 -12.09 -13.98
CA ASP A 133 11.17 -12.10 -12.63
C ASP A 133 10.21 -11.44 -11.61
N GLN A 134 9.68 -10.25 -11.95
CA GLN A 134 8.70 -9.56 -11.10
C GLN A 134 7.40 -10.35 -10.92
N ALA A 135 6.96 -11.06 -11.97
CA ALA A 135 5.77 -11.89 -11.89
C ALA A 135 5.98 -13.09 -10.96
N LEU A 136 7.17 -13.70 -10.98
CA LEU A 136 7.53 -14.78 -10.06
C LEU A 136 7.56 -14.30 -8.61
N GLU A 137 8.07 -13.10 -8.34
CA GLU A 137 7.99 -12.46 -7.02
C GLU A 137 6.53 -12.29 -6.58
N LYS A 138 5.66 -11.76 -7.46
CA LYS A 138 4.22 -11.60 -7.17
C LYS A 138 3.51 -12.93 -6.93
N SER A 139 3.86 -13.96 -7.71
CA SER A 139 3.34 -15.32 -7.53
C SER A 139 3.75 -15.90 -6.16
N ALA A 140 4.99 -15.67 -5.72
CA ALA A 140 5.46 -16.08 -4.40
C ALA A 140 4.73 -15.37 -3.24
N GLU A 141 4.23 -14.14 -3.48
CA GLU A 141 3.36 -13.40 -2.56
C GLU A 141 1.88 -13.81 -2.64
N SER A 142 1.54 -14.81 -3.47
CA SER A 142 0.16 -15.22 -3.80
C SER A 142 -0.69 -14.12 -4.47
N ASP A 143 -0.06 -13.06 -4.99
CA ASP A 143 -0.72 -12.04 -5.81
C ASP A 143 -0.77 -12.47 -7.27
N PHE A 144 -1.58 -13.49 -7.55
CA PHE A 144 -1.68 -14.07 -8.89
C PHE A 144 -2.28 -13.12 -9.93
N VAL A 145 -3.05 -12.11 -9.50
CA VAL A 145 -3.62 -11.10 -10.41
C VAL A 145 -2.51 -10.19 -10.94
N ALA A 146 -1.64 -9.68 -10.05
CA ALA A 146 -0.50 -8.88 -10.48
C ALA A 146 0.51 -9.71 -11.28
N ALA A 147 0.78 -10.95 -10.85
CA ALA A 147 1.68 -11.86 -11.57
C ALA A 147 1.20 -12.14 -13.01
N GLU A 148 -0.09 -12.45 -13.20
CA GLU A 148 -0.66 -12.68 -14.52
C GLU A 148 -0.56 -11.42 -15.40
N ALA A 149 -0.84 -10.23 -14.84
CA ALA A 149 -0.74 -8.97 -15.60
C ALA A 149 0.69 -8.70 -16.11
N LEU A 150 1.71 -8.95 -15.29
CA LEU A 150 3.12 -8.81 -15.67
C LEU A 150 3.51 -9.79 -16.78
N LEU A 151 3.07 -11.06 -16.68
CA LEU A 151 3.36 -12.09 -17.69
C LEU A 151 2.67 -11.82 -19.02
N LEU A 152 1.45 -11.26 -19.00
CA LEU A 152 0.77 -10.82 -20.22
C LEU A 152 1.50 -9.67 -20.90
N GLU A 153 2.08 -8.75 -20.13
CA GLU A 153 2.91 -7.67 -20.69
C GLU A 153 4.25 -8.21 -21.23
N ALA A 154 4.86 -9.17 -20.55
CA ALA A 154 6.05 -9.87 -21.04
C ALA A 154 5.81 -10.56 -22.38
N ASP A 155 4.72 -11.35 -22.50
CA ASP A 155 4.33 -12.01 -23.76
C ASP A 155 4.02 -11.00 -24.87
N ARG A 156 3.45 -9.82 -24.53
CA ARG A 156 3.23 -8.74 -25.50
C ARG A 156 4.54 -8.16 -26.05
N LEU A 157 5.57 -8.06 -25.20
CA LEU A 157 6.89 -7.53 -25.59
C LEU A 157 7.70 -8.55 -26.38
N TRP A 158 7.65 -9.81 -25.98
CA TRP A 158 8.40 -10.91 -26.59
C TRP A 158 7.51 -12.16 -26.79
N PRO A 159 6.67 -12.16 -27.85
CA PRO A 159 5.71 -13.24 -28.07
C PRO A 159 6.39 -14.58 -28.38
N GLY A 160 5.85 -15.65 -27.80
CA GLY A 160 6.33 -17.01 -28.04
C GLY A 160 7.54 -17.39 -27.19
N ASP A 161 7.85 -16.61 -26.16
CA ASP A 161 8.77 -17.03 -25.13
C ASP A 161 8.23 -18.22 -24.34
N ALA A 162 8.98 -19.32 -24.34
CA ALA A 162 8.56 -20.54 -23.67
C ALA A 162 8.52 -20.36 -22.15
N GLU A 163 9.46 -19.59 -21.59
CA GLU A 163 9.58 -19.37 -20.15
C GLU A 163 8.42 -18.52 -19.62
N ALA A 164 8.15 -17.36 -20.24
CA ALA A 164 6.98 -16.55 -19.88
C ALA A 164 5.64 -17.31 -20.02
N GLN A 165 5.50 -18.15 -21.05
CA GLN A 165 4.29 -18.95 -21.25
C GLN A 165 4.13 -20.05 -20.20
N GLU A 166 5.22 -20.71 -19.81
CA GLU A 166 5.23 -21.69 -18.73
C GLU A 166 4.83 -21.04 -17.40
N ALA A 167 5.48 -19.92 -17.05
CA ALA A 167 5.15 -19.14 -15.85
C ALA A 167 3.68 -18.68 -15.84
N LEU A 168 3.14 -18.24 -16.98
CA LEU A 168 1.74 -17.83 -17.09
C LEU A 168 0.77 -18.99 -16.83
N ASN A 169 1.07 -20.17 -17.34
CA ASN A 169 0.25 -21.36 -17.10
C ASN A 169 0.34 -21.82 -15.65
N GLU A 170 1.51 -21.74 -15.03
CA GLU A 170 1.70 -22.06 -13.61
C GLU A 170 0.90 -21.11 -12.72
N VAL A 171 1.04 -19.80 -12.91
CA VAL A 171 0.29 -18.76 -12.17
C VAL A 171 -1.22 -18.99 -12.28
N ARG A 172 -1.72 -19.28 -13.48
CA ARG A 172 -3.14 -19.59 -13.70
C ARG A 172 -3.60 -20.84 -12.95
N THR A 173 -2.77 -21.89 -12.97
CA THR A 173 -3.07 -23.14 -12.27
C THR A 173 -3.14 -22.91 -10.76
N LEU A 174 -2.21 -22.14 -10.21
CA LEU A 174 -2.21 -21.76 -8.79
C LEU A 174 -3.43 -20.91 -8.43
N ALA A 175 -3.77 -19.90 -9.24
CA ALA A 175 -4.95 -19.08 -9.05
C ALA A 175 -6.28 -19.87 -9.12
N GLU A 176 -6.36 -20.86 -10.00
CA GLU A 176 -7.51 -21.79 -10.08
C GLU A 176 -7.60 -22.68 -8.84
N TRP A 177 -6.45 -23.18 -8.36
CA TRP A 177 -6.41 -24.00 -7.16
C TRP A 177 -6.88 -23.21 -5.93
N ASP A 178 -6.42 -21.97 -5.76
CA ASP A 178 -6.85 -21.09 -4.66
C ASP A 178 -8.35 -20.78 -4.73
N ARG A 179 -8.86 -20.42 -5.91
CA ARG A 179 -10.31 -20.23 -6.12
C ARG A 179 -11.10 -21.49 -5.79
N SER A 180 -10.64 -22.67 -6.21
CA SER A 180 -11.31 -23.93 -5.89
C SER A 180 -11.31 -24.21 -4.38
N LYS A 181 -10.21 -23.91 -3.69
CA LYS A 181 -10.08 -24.09 -2.25
C LYS A 181 -10.96 -23.10 -1.48
N ALA A 182 -10.98 -21.84 -1.87
CA ALA A 182 -11.87 -20.82 -1.34
C ALA A 182 -13.34 -21.25 -1.42
N GLN A 183 -13.76 -21.75 -2.60
CA GLN A 183 -15.11 -22.27 -2.85
C GLN A 183 -15.45 -23.47 -1.95
N ARG A 184 -14.54 -24.44 -1.79
CA ARG A 184 -14.76 -25.59 -0.89
C ARG A 184 -14.95 -25.15 0.55
N TYR A 185 -14.12 -24.22 1.04
CA TYR A 185 -14.29 -23.65 2.37
C TYR A 185 -15.61 -22.89 2.51
N TYR A 186 -16.02 -22.17 1.47
CA TYR A 186 -17.29 -21.44 1.49
C TYR A 186 -18.49 -22.40 1.61
N GLU A 187 -18.47 -23.50 0.86
CA GLU A 187 -19.48 -24.56 0.93
C GLU A 187 -19.49 -25.27 2.28
N GLN A 188 -18.32 -25.53 2.87
CA GLN A 188 -18.21 -26.07 4.23
C GLN A 188 -18.79 -25.09 5.26
N GLY A 189 -18.45 -23.81 5.20
CA GLY A 189 -18.99 -22.80 6.09
C GLY A 189 -20.51 -22.69 6.01
N ASN A 190 -21.10 -22.81 4.82
CA ASN A 190 -22.56 -22.85 4.66
C ASN A 190 -23.17 -24.13 5.26
N ARG A 191 -22.50 -25.29 5.16
CA ARG A 191 -22.96 -26.54 5.81
C ARG A 191 -22.93 -26.43 7.33
N ASP A 192 -21.86 -25.91 7.90
CA ASP A 192 -21.73 -25.73 9.34
C ASP A 192 -22.75 -24.73 9.88
N LEU A 193 -23.02 -23.67 9.12
CA LEU A 193 -24.05 -22.71 9.47
C LEU A 193 -25.44 -23.37 9.50
N ASN A 194 -25.75 -24.22 8.52
CA ASN A 194 -26.98 -25.00 8.50
C ASN A 194 -27.05 -26.02 9.66
N ALA A 195 -25.91 -26.52 10.13
CA ALA A 195 -25.80 -27.37 11.31
C ALA A 195 -25.82 -26.59 12.65
N ASN A 196 -25.99 -25.26 12.60
CA ASN A 196 -25.93 -24.35 13.74
C ASN A 196 -24.55 -24.32 14.46
N GLU A 197 -23.49 -24.71 13.77
CA GLU A 197 -22.11 -24.67 14.25
C GLU A 197 -21.44 -23.33 13.94
N VAL A 198 -22.01 -22.24 14.47
CA VAL A 198 -21.66 -20.84 14.14
C VAL A 198 -20.15 -20.55 14.23
N ARG A 199 -19.46 -21.11 15.23
CA ARG A 199 -18.00 -20.91 15.40
C ARG A 199 -17.17 -21.60 14.31
N VAL A 200 -17.58 -22.79 13.88
CA VAL A 200 -16.89 -23.57 12.84
C VAL A 200 -17.18 -22.93 11.48
N ALA A 201 -18.44 -22.53 11.26
CA ALA A 201 -18.84 -21.77 10.08
C ALA A 201 -17.99 -20.49 9.88
N ARG A 202 -17.78 -19.72 10.96
CA ARG A 202 -16.92 -18.53 10.92
C ARG A 202 -15.50 -18.87 10.47
N TRP A 203 -14.91 -19.91 11.05
CA TRP A 203 -13.55 -20.33 10.70
C TRP A 203 -13.45 -20.69 9.22
N HIS A 204 -14.41 -21.43 8.67
CA HIS A 204 -14.43 -21.75 7.24
C HIS A 204 -14.59 -20.51 6.36
N PHE A 205 -15.46 -19.56 6.71
CA PHE A 205 -15.58 -18.31 5.94
C PHE A 205 -14.33 -17.42 6.04
N GLU A 206 -13.62 -17.42 7.17
CA GLU A 206 -12.31 -16.77 7.29
C GLU A 206 -11.29 -17.43 6.35
N ARG A 207 -11.26 -18.77 6.30
CA ARG A 207 -10.40 -19.51 5.34
C ARG A 207 -10.77 -19.24 3.89
N THR A 208 -12.05 -19.07 3.55
CA THR A 208 -12.43 -18.62 2.21
C THR A 208 -11.76 -17.30 1.84
N ARG A 209 -11.76 -16.33 2.77
CA ARG A 209 -11.15 -15.00 2.52
C ARG A 209 -9.63 -15.00 2.49
N GLU A 210 -8.99 -16.01 3.06
CA GLU A 210 -7.54 -16.18 2.96
C GLU A 210 -7.10 -16.61 1.56
N PHE A 211 -7.91 -17.41 0.86
CA PHE A 211 -7.63 -17.84 -0.53
C PHE A 211 -8.31 -16.96 -1.59
N ASP A 212 -9.34 -16.20 -1.22
CA ASP A 212 -10.01 -15.21 -2.06
C ASP A 212 -10.49 -14.04 -1.20
N GLU A 213 -9.64 -13.03 -1.05
CA GLU A 213 -9.92 -11.87 -0.21
C GLU A 213 -11.19 -11.12 -0.65
N THR A 214 -11.47 -11.15 -1.96
CA THR A 214 -12.58 -10.46 -2.63
C THR A 214 -13.90 -11.24 -2.59
N HIS A 215 -13.93 -12.41 -1.96
CA HIS A 215 -15.12 -13.26 -1.92
C HIS A 215 -16.29 -12.64 -1.14
N GLU A 216 -17.17 -11.91 -1.84
CA GLU A 216 -18.30 -11.18 -1.25
C GLU A 216 -19.25 -12.05 -0.43
N GLY A 217 -19.47 -13.30 -0.84
CA GLY A 217 -20.31 -14.26 -0.11
C GLY A 217 -19.82 -14.50 1.32
N ALA A 218 -18.55 -14.88 1.47
CA ALA A 218 -17.91 -15.11 2.76
C ALA A 218 -17.86 -13.83 3.61
N ALA A 219 -17.54 -12.68 3.02
CA ALA A 219 -17.54 -11.40 3.73
C ALA A 219 -18.92 -11.09 4.34
N ARG A 220 -19.99 -11.19 3.54
CA ARG A 220 -21.37 -11.01 4.03
C ARG A 220 -21.74 -12.02 5.12
N ARG A 221 -21.35 -13.28 4.96
CA ARG A 221 -21.60 -14.32 5.97
C ARG A 221 -20.89 -14.00 7.28
N LEU A 222 -19.62 -13.60 7.26
CA LEU A 222 -18.88 -13.23 8.47
C LEU A 222 -19.58 -12.10 9.23
N SER A 223 -20.01 -11.03 8.55
CA SER A 223 -20.76 -9.94 9.20
C SER A 223 -22.09 -10.42 9.81
N GLN A 224 -22.76 -11.39 9.19
CA GLN A 224 -23.99 -11.98 9.75
C GLN A 224 -23.73 -12.83 11.01
N LEU A 225 -22.53 -13.36 11.19
CA LEU A 225 -22.18 -14.23 12.32
C LEU A 225 -21.74 -13.45 13.57
N ASP A 226 -21.45 -12.16 13.47
CA ASP A 226 -20.96 -11.37 14.61
C ASP A 226 -21.95 -11.36 15.78
N GLN A 227 -23.24 -11.11 15.51
CA GLN A 227 -24.27 -11.13 16.54
C GLN A 227 -24.52 -12.53 17.14
N PRO A 228 -24.74 -13.60 16.35
CA PRO A 228 -24.86 -14.95 16.89
C PRO A 228 -23.67 -15.40 17.74
N ILE A 229 -22.43 -15.02 17.38
CA ILE A 229 -21.24 -15.34 18.16
C ILE A 229 -21.22 -14.55 19.47
N LEU A 230 -21.58 -13.26 19.42
CA LEU A 230 -21.71 -12.43 20.60
C LEU A 230 -22.73 -13.03 21.56
N ASP A 231 -23.91 -13.41 21.07
CA ASP A 231 -24.98 -14.04 21.85
C ASP A 231 -24.52 -15.35 22.49
N LEU A 232 -23.84 -16.22 21.73
CA LEU A 232 -23.31 -17.48 22.24
C LEU A 232 -22.32 -17.25 23.39
N ARG A 233 -21.40 -16.29 23.23
CA ARG A 233 -20.42 -15.94 24.28
C ARG A 233 -21.11 -15.34 25.50
N MET A 234 -22.06 -14.45 25.30
CA MET A 234 -22.86 -13.87 26.37
C MET A 234 -23.66 -14.93 27.11
N GLY A 235 -24.19 -15.95 26.43
CA GLY A 235 -24.83 -17.10 27.05
C GLY A 235 -23.90 -17.83 28.02
N VAL A 236 -22.67 -18.15 27.60
CA VAL A 236 -21.67 -18.79 28.47
C VAL A 236 -21.32 -17.91 29.66
N ILE A 237 -21.12 -16.60 29.44
CA ILE A 237 -20.83 -15.64 30.52
C ILE A 237 -22.00 -15.61 31.51
N ARG A 238 -23.25 -15.55 31.04
CA ARG A 238 -24.44 -15.60 31.91
C ARG A 238 -24.46 -16.87 32.75
N THR A 239 -24.16 -18.05 32.17
CA THR A 239 -24.05 -19.29 32.95
C THR A 239 -22.98 -19.22 34.03
N LEU A 240 -21.84 -18.56 33.77
CA LEU A 240 -20.80 -18.34 34.78
C LEU A 240 -21.27 -17.40 35.90
N ILE A 241 -22.00 -16.34 35.56
CA ILE A 241 -22.61 -15.40 36.51
C ILE A 241 -23.64 -16.12 37.39
N ASP A 242 -24.54 -16.89 36.78
CA ASP A 242 -25.58 -17.66 37.48
C ASP A 242 -24.96 -18.71 38.42
N SER A 243 -23.85 -19.31 38.00
CA SER A 243 -23.05 -20.24 38.81
C SER A 243 -22.14 -19.56 39.84
N ARG A 244 -22.26 -18.23 40.01
CA ARG A 244 -21.44 -17.40 40.92
C ARG A 244 -19.92 -17.53 40.70
N ARG A 245 -19.49 -17.80 39.47
CA ARG A 245 -18.07 -17.90 39.07
C ARG A 245 -17.55 -16.55 38.58
N TRP A 246 -17.54 -15.54 39.46
CA TRP A 246 -17.30 -14.14 39.13
C TRP A 246 -15.97 -13.86 38.41
N HIS A 247 -14.88 -14.46 38.90
CA HIS A 247 -13.56 -14.36 38.26
C HIS A 247 -13.57 -14.86 36.81
N ALA A 248 -14.23 -15.99 36.56
CA ALA A 248 -14.33 -16.57 35.22
C ALA A 248 -15.25 -15.73 34.32
N ALA A 249 -16.36 -15.21 34.85
CA ALA A 249 -17.25 -14.31 34.12
C ALA A 249 -16.52 -13.01 33.72
N ALA A 250 -15.80 -12.38 34.65
CA ALA A 250 -15.00 -11.18 34.37
C ALA A 250 -13.91 -11.45 33.33
N ALA A 251 -13.19 -12.57 33.41
CA ALA A 251 -12.21 -12.97 32.40
C ALA A 251 -12.85 -13.17 31.02
N GLY A 252 -14.00 -13.84 30.96
CA GLY A 252 -14.75 -14.04 29.72
C GLY A 252 -15.21 -12.72 29.08
N LEU A 253 -15.66 -11.75 29.89
CA LEU A 253 -16.07 -10.43 29.44
C LEU A 253 -14.89 -9.62 28.88
N ARG A 254 -13.69 -9.70 29.46
CA ARG A 254 -12.49 -9.05 28.91
C ARG A 254 -12.17 -9.58 27.51
N LEU A 255 -12.13 -10.90 27.35
CA LEU A 255 -11.89 -11.56 26.05
C LEU A 255 -12.97 -11.25 25.01
N LEU A 256 -14.21 -10.98 25.46
CA LEU A 256 -15.29 -10.53 24.60
C LEU A 256 -15.07 -9.10 24.12
N LEU A 257 -14.75 -8.18 25.04
CA LEU A 257 -14.54 -6.76 24.75
C LEU A 257 -13.28 -6.49 23.93
N GLU A 258 -12.25 -7.34 24.03
CA GLU A 258 -11.08 -7.29 23.13
C GLU A 258 -11.48 -7.44 21.65
N ARG A 259 -12.57 -8.15 21.35
CA ARG A 259 -13.05 -8.37 19.98
C ARG A 259 -14.23 -7.48 19.60
N HIS A 260 -14.94 -6.95 20.59
CA HIS A 260 -16.11 -6.10 20.42
C HIS A 260 -15.97 -4.83 21.27
N PRO A 261 -15.01 -3.95 20.92
CA PRO A 261 -14.83 -2.70 21.66
C PRO A 261 -16.09 -1.84 21.55
N GLY A 262 -16.46 -1.18 22.65
CA GLY A 262 -17.67 -0.36 22.72
C GLY A 262 -18.98 -1.13 22.88
N TYR A 263 -18.94 -2.43 23.18
CA TYR A 263 -20.13 -3.17 23.57
C TYR A 263 -20.55 -2.78 25.00
N GLU A 264 -21.37 -1.73 25.11
CA GLU A 264 -21.75 -1.07 26.38
C GLU A 264 -22.22 -2.04 27.47
N LEU A 265 -23.11 -2.98 27.11
CA LEU A 265 -23.60 -4.00 28.06
C LEU A 265 -22.47 -4.88 28.60
N GLY A 266 -21.50 -5.23 27.76
CA GLY A 266 -20.33 -6.01 28.17
C GLY A 266 -19.42 -5.22 29.12
N GLU A 267 -19.23 -3.92 28.89
CA GLU A 267 -18.43 -3.06 29.75
C GLU A 267 -19.07 -2.83 31.13
N GLU A 268 -20.39 -2.64 31.16
CA GLU A 268 -21.15 -2.56 32.41
C GLU A 268 -21.04 -3.88 33.21
N LEU A 269 -21.30 -5.01 32.55
CA LEU A 269 -21.17 -6.32 33.19
C LEU A 269 -19.73 -6.61 33.63
N LEU A 270 -18.72 -6.18 32.88
CA LEU A 270 -17.32 -6.38 33.28
C LEU A 270 -17.00 -5.63 34.57
N ARG A 271 -17.48 -4.39 34.70
CA ARG A 271 -17.32 -3.60 35.93
C ARG A 271 -18.00 -4.30 37.10
N GLU A 272 -19.27 -4.70 36.93
CA GLU A 272 -20.02 -5.42 37.96
C GLU A 272 -19.31 -6.71 38.39
N MET A 273 -18.94 -7.57 37.43
CA MET A 273 -18.31 -8.86 37.73
C MET A 273 -16.90 -8.72 38.29
N SER A 274 -16.19 -7.64 37.96
CA SER A 274 -14.88 -7.34 38.57
C SER A 274 -15.02 -6.96 40.04
N HIS A 275 -16.05 -6.18 40.40
CA HIS A 275 -16.38 -5.89 41.81
C HIS A 275 -16.78 -7.16 42.56
N GLU A 276 -17.60 -8.03 41.95
CA GLU A 276 -17.98 -9.30 42.58
C GLU A 276 -16.79 -10.25 42.77
N ALA A 277 -15.87 -10.30 41.80
CA ALA A 277 -14.63 -11.06 41.92
C ALA A 277 -13.74 -10.55 43.07
N GLU A 278 -13.55 -9.23 43.19
CA GLU A 278 -12.80 -8.63 44.30
C GLU A 278 -13.49 -8.89 45.65
N ALA A 279 -14.82 -8.82 45.71
CA ALA A 279 -15.57 -9.15 46.91
C ALA A 279 -15.35 -10.62 47.33
N THR A 280 -15.33 -11.57 46.40
CA THR A 280 -14.98 -12.96 46.72
C THR A 280 -13.59 -13.07 47.32
N ASP A 281 -12.60 -12.36 46.77
CA ASP A 281 -11.24 -12.36 47.32
C ASP A 281 -11.17 -11.77 48.73
N LEU A 282 -11.93 -10.70 49.00
CA LEU A 282 -12.04 -10.10 50.33
C LEU A 282 -12.70 -11.05 51.33
N LEU A 283 -13.75 -11.78 50.93
CA LEU A 283 -14.42 -12.77 51.78
C LEU A 283 -13.46 -13.91 52.15
N GLU A 284 -12.69 -14.42 51.19
CA GLU A 284 -11.67 -15.45 51.42
C GLU A 284 -10.51 -14.95 52.29
N LYS A 285 -10.10 -13.69 52.15
CA LYS A 285 -9.10 -13.08 53.03
C LYS A 285 -9.64 -12.91 54.45
N ALA A 286 -10.90 -12.49 54.61
CA ALA A 286 -11.54 -12.36 55.92
C ALA A 286 -11.62 -13.71 56.64
N ARG A 287 -12.05 -14.77 55.94
CA ARG A 287 -12.06 -16.15 56.47
C ARG A 287 -10.68 -16.58 56.99
N ARG A 288 -9.61 -16.25 56.25
CA ARG A 288 -8.21 -16.52 56.65
C ARG A 288 -7.71 -15.63 57.78
N ALA A 289 -8.18 -14.40 57.92
CA ALA A 289 -7.89 -13.55 59.06
C ALA A 289 -8.56 -14.08 60.34
N ARG A 290 -9.86 -14.42 60.24
CA ARG A 290 -10.63 -15.05 61.33
C ARG A 290 -9.99 -16.35 61.82
N SER A 291 -9.52 -17.22 60.92
CA SER A 291 -8.89 -18.48 61.31
C SER A 291 -7.57 -18.30 62.06
N ARG A 292 -6.92 -17.14 61.90
CA ARG A 292 -5.70 -16.74 62.64
C ARG A 292 -6.03 -15.91 63.88
N SER A 293 -7.30 -15.82 64.28
CA SER A 293 -7.79 -14.98 65.38
C SER A 293 -7.54 -13.48 65.21
N ASP A 294 -7.28 -13.02 63.98
CA ASP A 294 -7.18 -11.59 63.66
C ASP A 294 -8.57 -11.05 63.32
N PHE A 295 -9.35 -10.79 64.38
CA PHE A 295 -10.77 -10.47 64.27
C PHE A 295 -11.02 -9.06 63.71
N GLU A 296 -10.19 -8.08 64.06
CA GLU A 296 -10.32 -6.70 63.56
C GLU A 296 -10.05 -6.64 62.05
N GLU A 297 -9.01 -7.31 61.57
CA GLU A 297 -8.74 -7.37 60.13
C GLU A 297 -9.86 -8.11 59.39
N SER A 298 -10.33 -9.22 59.95
CA SER A 298 -11.46 -9.94 59.38
C SER A 298 -12.70 -9.05 59.26
N LYS A 299 -13.00 -8.25 60.29
CA LYS A 299 -14.15 -7.34 60.29
C LYS A 299 -14.01 -6.26 59.22
N ARG A 300 -12.85 -5.60 59.14
CA ARG A 300 -12.54 -4.58 58.13
C ARG A 300 -12.69 -5.12 56.70
N LEU A 301 -12.20 -6.33 56.44
CA LEU A 301 -12.31 -6.98 55.13
C LEU A 301 -13.77 -7.32 54.79
N LEU A 302 -14.56 -7.79 55.76
CA LEU A 302 -15.98 -8.07 55.56
C LEU A 302 -16.78 -6.79 55.27
N GLU A 303 -16.54 -5.70 56.00
CA GLU A 303 -17.20 -4.40 55.77
C GLU A 303 -16.86 -3.85 54.38
N ARG A 304 -15.57 -3.85 53.99
CA ARG A 304 -15.15 -3.40 52.65
C ARG A 304 -15.79 -4.24 51.55
N GLY A 305 -15.75 -5.57 51.67
CA GLY A 305 -16.32 -6.44 50.65
C GLY A 305 -17.85 -6.32 50.57
N ARG A 306 -18.53 -6.08 51.71
CA ARG A 306 -19.97 -5.85 51.78
C ARG A 306 -20.42 -4.58 51.06
N LEU A 307 -19.60 -3.54 51.07
CA LEU A 307 -19.84 -2.29 50.32
C LEU A 307 -19.63 -2.45 48.81
N LEU A 308 -18.75 -3.38 48.41
CA LEU A 308 -18.39 -3.60 47.02
C LEU A 308 -19.39 -4.50 46.28
N THR A 309 -19.90 -5.53 46.96
CA THR A 309 -20.79 -6.53 46.34
C THR A 309 -22.25 -6.07 46.29
N GLN A 310 -22.91 -6.40 45.18
CA GLN A 310 -24.37 -6.31 45.02
C GLN A 310 -25.02 -7.69 45.16
N ARG A 311 -24.30 -8.77 44.83
CA ARG A 311 -24.86 -10.14 44.74
C ARG A 311 -24.49 -11.08 45.89
N GLN A 312 -23.38 -10.83 46.57
CA GLN A 312 -22.82 -11.69 47.62
C GLN A 312 -23.10 -11.18 49.04
N GLY A 313 -23.97 -10.16 49.21
CA GLY A 313 -24.23 -9.54 50.51
C GLY A 313 -24.61 -10.54 51.61
N ALA A 314 -25.43 -11.54 51.28
CA ALA A 314 -25.83 -12.58 52.23
C ALA A 314 -24.65 -13.45 52.73
N ASP A 315 -23.66 -13.72 51.88
CA ASP A 315 -22.48 -14.52 52.23
C ASP A 315 -21.57 -13.75 53.19
N PHE A 316 -21.42 -12.44 52.98
CA PHE A 316 -20.72 -11.53 53.89
C PHE A 316 -21.44 -11.41 55.23
N ASP A 317 -22.76 -11.18 55.23
CA ASP A 317 -23.55 -11.06 56.44
C ASP A 317 -23.50 -12.37 57.26
N ALA A 318 -23.50 -13.52 56.59
CA ALA A 318 -23.36 -14.82 57.23
C ALA A 318 -21.97 -15.01 57.86
N GLU A 319 -20.90 -14.62 57.18
CA GLU A 319 -19.54 -14.72 57.72
C GLU A 319 -19.31 -13.73 58.87
N ALA A 320 -19.89 -12.53 58.82
CA ALA A 320 -19.85 -11.55 59.90
C ALA A 320 -20.52 -12.06 61.18
N ARG A 321 -21.67 -12.73 61.07
CA ARG A 321 -22.33 -13.39 62.22
C ARG A 321 -21.46 -14.48 62.84
N LYS A 322 -20.79 -15.29 62.00
CA LYS A 322 -19.84 -16.30 62.49
C LYS A 322 -18.69 -15.62 63.23
N LEU A 323 -18.07 -14.60 62.63
CA LEU A 323 -16.97 -13.84 63.24
C LEU A 323 -17.32 -13.36 64.66
N LEU A 324 -18.49 -12.75 64.84
CA LEU A 324 -18.97 -12.29 66.14
C LEU A 324 -19.06 -13.43 67.17
N SER A 325 -19.55 -14.61 66.75
CA SER A 325 -19.61 -15.79 67.63
C SER A 325 -18.23 -16.29 68.05
N TYR A 326 -17.25 -16.28 67.14
CA TYR A 326 -15.86 -16.65 67.44
C TYR A 326 -15.21 -15.65 68.39
N GLU A 327 -15.44 -14.35 68.20
CA GLU A 327 -14.88 -13.30 69.04
C GLU A 327 -15.42 -13.39 70.48
N LEU A 328 -16.73 -13.58 70.65
CA LEU A 328 -17.35 -13.77 71.96
C LEU A 328 -16.81 -15.02 72.68
N LEU A 329 -16.62 -16.12 71.95
CA LEU A 329 -16.03 -17.33 72.50
C LEU A 329 -14.57 -17.09 72.94
N ALA A 330 -13.77 -16.42 72.13
CA ALA A 330 -12.39 -16.09 72.47
C ALA A 330 -12.31 -15.25 73.76
N ARG A 331 -13.11 -14.19 73.85
CA ARG A 331 -13.22 -13.35 75.06
C ARG A 331 -13.69 -14.14 76.29
N TYR A 332 -14.66 -15.03 76.12
CA TYR A 332 -15.13 -15.90 77.21
C TYR A 332 -14.01 -16.82 77.72
N LEU A 333 -13.24 -17.42 76.80
CA LEU A 333 -12.12 -18.29 77.15
C LEU A 333 -10.96 -17.53 77.82
N GLU A 334 -10.71 -16.28 77.41
CA GLU A 334 -9.75 -15.39 78.09
C GLU A 334 -10.22 -15.02 79.49
N GLY A 335 -11.50 -14.63 79.64
CA GLY A 335 -12.09 -14.29 80.93
C GLY A 335 -12.13 -15.44 81.94
N ARG A 336 -12.15 -16.70 81.48
CA ARG A 336 -12.08 -17.89 82.34
C ARG A 336 -10.66 -18.20 82.85
N LYS A 337 -9.63 -17.66 82.20
CA LYS A 337 -8.22 -17.85 82.60
C LYS A 337 -7.78 -16.84 83.67
N LEU A 338 -8.54 -15.77 83.86
CA LEU A 338 -8.40 -14.79 84.94
C LEU A 338 -9.18 -15.28 86.16
#